data_AF-A0A3N5T952-F1
#
_entry.id   AF-A0A3N5T952-F1
#
_cell.length_a   1.000
_cell.length_b   1.000
_cell.length_c   1.000
_cell.angle_alpha   90.00
_cell.angle_beta   90.00
_cell.angle_gamma   90.00
#
_symmetry.space_group_name_H-M   'P 1'
#
loop_
_entity.id
_entity.type
_entity.pdbx_description
1 polymer ?
#
loop_
_entity_poly.entity_id
_entity_poly.type
_entity_poly.pdbx_seq_one_letter_code
_entity_poly.pdbx_strand_id
1 'polypeptide(L)'
;MDNKIIDLITTFATMNKAAVINYLEFLKYAENYAYNNNLPDIIHQIRDQKLEIIPTLMQWEYKGYCTLFRKEGNVDSILIHSIIEDMIRVLYAQIENYAELPFPDEAYFGVTMPERMVSALEVRADFVNFLETIDSYKTPIIKLTFPNGIRPLLVTRDVVKTRLIECALLKLGRYLQYKMNSGYIHSRLETVLTGSLEQGSKVIVVRIGKPEAYQYL
;
A
#
# COMPACT_ATOMS: atom_id res chain seq x y z
N MET A 1 5.53 -19.29 -21.19
CA MET A 1 4.80 -18.27 -21.98
C MET A 1 4.06 -17.33 -21.05
N ASP A 2 3.41 -17.85 -20.00
CA ASP A 2 2.67 -17.11 -18.96
C ASP A 2 3.43 -15.89 -18.41
N ASN A 3 4.72 -16.02 -18.11
CA ASN A 3 5.54 -14.91 -17.56
C ASN A 3 5.58 -13.66 -18.46
N LYS A 4 5.45 -13.76 -19.78
CA LYS A 4 5.54 -12.57 -20.66
C LYS A 4 4.30 -11.68 -20.58
N ILE A 5 3.11 -12.26 -20.47
CA ILE A 5 1.84 -11.49 -20.36
C ILE A 5 1.83 -10.76 -19.01
N ILE A 6 2.33 -11.44 -18.00
CA ILE A 6 2.49 -10.94 -16.64
C ILE A 6 3.41 -9.73 -16.63
N ASP A 7 4.60 -9.88 -17.20
CA ASP A 7 5.58 -8.81 -17.28
C ASP A 7 5.01 -7.61 -18.05
N LEU A 8 4.25 -7.84 -19.12
CA LEU A 8 3.55 -6.80 -19.88
C LEU A 8 2.50 -6.06 -19.05
N ILE A 9 1.65 -6.78 -18.31
CA ILE A 9 0.62 -6.20 -17.45
C ILE A 9 1.26 -5.37 -16.34
N THR A 10 2.26 -5.92 -15.65
CA THR A 10 2.95 -5.23 -14.56
C THR A 10 3.73 -4.03 -15.08
N THR A 11 4.37 -4.13 -16.25
CA THR A 11 5.04 -3.00 -16.90
C THR A 11 4.04 -1.90 -17.26
N PHE A 12 2.92 -2.26 -17.90
CA PHE A 12 1.87 -1.31 -18.25
C PHE A 12 1.30 -0.59 -17.02
N ALA A 13 0.99 -1.34 -15.97
CA ALA A 13 0.46 -0.78 -14.73
C ALA A 13 1.49 0.12 -14.01
N THR A 14 2.77 -0.25 -14.02
CA THR A 14 3.86 0.56 -13.46
C THR A 14 4.06 1.86 -14.25
N MET A 15 4.04 1.80 -15.59
CA MET A 15 4.16 2.98 -16.45
C MET A 15 3.03 3.97 -16.21
N ASN A 16 1.81 3.48 -16.01
CA ASN A 16 0.64 4.31 -15.75
C ASN A 16 0.51 4.72 -14.27
N LYS A 17 1.38 4.22 -13.38
CA LYS A 17 1.29 4.40 -11.91
C LYS A 17 -0.11 4.08 -11.37
N ALA A 18 -0.74 3.09 -11.96
CA ALA A 18 -2.13 2.72 -11.68
C ALA A 18 -2.19 1.24 -11.31
N ALA A 19 -2.72 0.95 -10.12
CA ALA A 19 -2.93 -0.42 -9.68
C ALA A 19 -4.13 -1.07 -10.37
N VAL A 20 -5.11 -0.27 -10.81
CA VAL A 20 -6.23 -0.72 -11.64
C VAL A 20 -6.00 -0.27 -13.06
N ILE A 21 -6.03 -1.22 -13.99
CA ILE A 21 -5.86 -0.99 -15.41
C ILE A 21 -7.13 -1.39 -16.16
N ASN A 22 -7.52 -0.61 -17.16
CA ASN A 22 -8.59 -0.99 -18.08
C ASN A 22 -8.10 -2.11 -19.01
N TYR A 23 -8.90 -3.16 -19.15
CA TYR A 23 -8.51 -4.34 -19.93
C TYR A 23 -8.32 -4.02 -21.42
N LEU A 24 -9.21 -3.22 -22.02
CA LEU A 24 -9.13 -2.86 -23.44
C LEU A 24 -7.93 -1.96 -23.73
N GLU A 25 -7.61 -1.03 -22.83
CA GLU A 25 -6.40 -0.20 -22.95
C GLU A 25 -5.13 -1.04 -22.86
N PHE A 26 -5.09 -1.99 -21.93
CA PHE A 26 -4.01 -2.95 -21.84
C PHE A 26 -3.85 -3.78 -23.13
N LEU A 27 -4.95 -4.28 -23.71
CA LEU A 27 -4.88 -5.04 -24.97
C LEU A 27 -4.27 -4.20 -26.11
N LYS A 28 -4.71 -2.95 -26.26
CA LYS A 28 -4.13 -2.02 -27.25
C LYS A 28 -2.64 -1.80 -27.02
N TYR A 29 -2.23 -1.64 -25.77
CA TYR A 29 -0.82 -1.52 -25.42
C TYR A 29 -0.04 -2.78 -25.77
N ALA A 30 -0.56 -3.96 -25.43
CA ALA A 30 0.09 -5.24 -25.71
C ALA A 30 0.25 -5.48 -27.23
N GLU A 31 -0.74 -5.13 -28.04
CA GLU A 31 -0.64 -5.18 -29.51
C GLU A 31 0.45 -4.26 -30.03
N ASN A 32 0.47 -2.99 -29.59
CA ASN A 32 1.47 -2.01 -30.00
C ASN A 32 2.88 -2.43 -29.57
N TYR A 33 3.02 -2.95 -28.37
CA TYR A 33 4.29 -3.47 -27.86
C TYR A 33 4.79 -4.65 -28.70
N ALA A 34 3.90 -5.61 -29.01
CA ALA A 34 4.26 -6.77 -29.82
C ALA A 34 4.66 -6.38 -31.26
N TYR A 35 3.95 -5.41 -31.85
CA TYR A 35 4.28 -4.85 -33.17
C TYR A 35 5.66 -4.19 -33.18
N ASN A 36 5.94 -3.31 -32.21
CA ASN A 36 7.20 -2.56 -32.16
C ASN A 36 8.41 -3.43 -31.84
N ASN A 37 8.21 -4.57 -31.16
CA ASN A 37 9.29 -5.50 -30.81
C ASN A 37 9.40 -6.70 -31.77
N ASN A 38 8.71 -6.67 -32.92
CA ASN A 38 8.69 -7.75 -33.91
C ASN A 38 8.39 -9.14 -33.29
N LEU A 39 7.33 -9.23 -32.49
CA LEU A 39 6.85 -10.46 -31.87
C LEU A 39 5.57 -10.97 -32.57
N PRO A 40 5.67 -11.53 -33.79
CA PRO A 40 4.51 -11.90 -34.61
C PRO A 40 3.61 -12.94 -33.93
N ASP A 41 4.19 -13.86 -33.15
CA ASP A 41 3.44 -14.89 -32.42
C ASP A 41 2.43 -14.27 -31.45
N ILE A 42 2.80 -13.18 -30.77
CA ILE A 42 1.92 -12.48 -29.82
C ILE A 42 0.85 -11.69 -30.59
N ILE A 43 1.21 -11.04 -31.70
CA ILE A 43 0.26 -10.27 -32.53
C ILE A 43 -0.84 -11.17 -33.10
N HIS A 44 -0.46 -12.32 -33.66
CA HIS A 44 -1.41 -13.29 -34.20
C HIS A 44 -2.30 -13.86 -33.10
N GLN A 45 -1.76 -14.11 -31.91
CA GLN A 45 -2.53 -14.61 -30.78
C GLN A 45 -3.51 -13.55 -30.24
N ILE A 46 -3.13 -12.27 -30.13
CA ILE A 46 -4.03 -11.20 -29.65
C ILE A 46 -5.16 -10.98 -30.66
N ARG A 47 -4.82 -10.84 -31.96
CA ARG A 47 -5.79 -10.56 -33.03
C ARG A 47 -6.79 -11.69 -33.27
N ASP A 48 -6.36 -12.95 -33.18
CA ASP A 48 -7.23 -14.10 -33.41
C ASP A 48 -8.09 -14.47 -32.17
N GLN A 49 -8.03 -13.71 -31.07
CA GLN A 49 -8.59 -14.08 -29.75
C GLN A 49 -8.10 -15.45 -29.22
N LYS A 50 -7.01 -15.98 -29.79
CA LYS A 50 -6.39 -17.25 -29.38
C LYS A 50 -5.50 -17.09 -28.16
N LEU A 51 -5.17 -15.86 -27.77
CA LEU A 51 -4.39 -15.62 -26.57
C LEU A 51 -5.25 -15.98 -25.38
N GLU A 52 -4.80 -16.98 -24.63
CA GLU A 52 -5.36 -17.39 -23.34
C GLU A 52 -5.14 -16.31 -22.26
N ILE A 53 -5.24 -15.01 -22.59
CA ILE A 53 -5.11 -13.90 -21.63
C ILE A 53 -6.16 -14.05 -20.56
N ILE A 54 -7.43 -14.26 -20.95
CA ILE A 54 -8.50 -14.42 -19.98
C ILE A 54 -8.27 -15.67 -19.10
N PRO A 55 -8.01 -16.87 -19.64
CA PRO A 55 -7.64 -18.03 -18.83
C PRO A 55 -6.42 -17.79 -17.92
N THR A 56 -5.38 -17.11 -18.40
CA THR A 56 -4.18 -16.76 -17.63
C THR A 56 -4.54 -15.81 -16.48
N LEU A 57 -5.33 -14.78 -16.77
CA LEU A 57 -5.84 -13.82 -15.80
C LEU A 57 -6.74 -14.49 -14.76
N MET A 58 -7.58 -15.45 -15.17
CA MET A 58 -8.41 -16.24 -14.27
C MET A 58 -7.53 -17.12 -13.36
N GLN A 59 -6.48 -17.73 -13.89
CA GLN A 59 -5.52 -18.49 -13.09
C GLN A 59 -4.80 -17.58 -12.09
N TRP A 60 -4.47 -16.36 -12.51
CA TRP A 60 -3.86 -15.33 -11.67
C TRP A 60 -4.76 -14.83 -10.57
N GLU A 61 -6.03 -14.61 -10.91
CA GLU A 61 -7.07 -14.29 -9.96
C GLU A 61 -7.22 -15.41 -8.93
N TYR A 62 -7.28 -16.66 -9.38
CA TYR A 62 -7.35 -17.83 -8.51
C TYR A 62 -6.13 -17.94 -7.57
N LYS A 63 -4.93 -17.66 -8.08
CA LYS A 63 -3.69 -17.63 -7.29
C LYS A 63 -3.57 -16.40 -6.38
N GLY A 64 -4.46 -15.41 -6.52
CA GLY A 64 -4.48 -14.21 -5.69
C GLY A 64 -3.47 -13.14 -6.09
N TYR A 65 -2.99 -13.12 -7.34
CA TYR A 65 -2.09 -12.07 -7.84
C TYR A 65 -2.82 -10.81 -8.32
N CYS A 66 -4.06 -10.98 -8.78
CA CYS A 66 -4.88 -9.89 -9.26
C CYS A 66 -6.35 -10.09 -8.92
N THR A 67 -7.15 -9.04 -9.18
CA THR A 67 -8.60 -9.10 -9.17
C THR A 67 -9.17 -8.63 -10.49
N LEU A 68 -10.11 -9.39 -11.04
CA LEU A 68 -10.77 -9.07 -12.29
C LEU A 68 -12.14 -8.47 -12.00
N PHE A 69 -12.28 -7.17 -12.27
CA PHE A 69 -13.57 -6.52 -12.26
C PHE A 69 -14.29 -6.83 -13.57
N ARG A 70 -15.50 -7.36 -13.46
CA ARG A 70 -16.29 -7.80 -14.60
C ARG A 70 -17.53 -6.93 -14.77
N LYS A 71 -17.85 -6.59 -16.01
CA LYS A 71 -19.07 -5.88 -16.39
C LYS A 71 -19.78 -6.70 -17.46
N GLU A 72 -21.05 -7.05 -17.22
CA GLU A 72 -21.87 -7.85 -18.14
C GLU A 72 -21.21 -9.18 -18.54
N GLY A 73 -20.49 -9.82 -17.61
CA GLY A 73 -19.80 -11.10 -17.83
C GLY A 73 -18.42 -10.99 -18.48
N ASN A 74 -18.02 -9.80 -18.95
CA ASN A 74 -16.71 -9.57 -19.56
C ASN A 74 -15.74 -8.93 -18.57
N VAL A 75 -14.44 -9.22 -18.71
CA VAL A 75 -13.39 -8.54 -17.92
C VAL A 75 -13.29 -7.10 -18.39
N ASP A 76 -13.56 -6.16 -17.49
CA ASP A 76 -13.53 -4.73 -17.74
C ASP A 76 -12.20 -4.11 -17.27
N SER A 77 -11.81 -4.43 -16.03
CA SER A 77 -10.63 -3.86 -15.39
C SER A 77 -9.90 -4.89 -14.53
N ILE A 78 -8.59 -4.69 -14.36
CA ILE A 78 -7.70 -5.60 -13.61
C ILE A 78 -7.03 -4.82 -12.50
N LEU A 79 -7.19 -5.25 -11.25
CA LEU A 79 -6.42 -4.76 -10.10
C LEU A 79 -5.21 -5.66 -9.86
N ILE A 80 -4.01 -5.10 -9.88
CA ILE A 80 -2.76 -5.82 -9.59
C ILE A 80 -2.38 -5.63 -8.13
N HIS A 81 -2.35 -6.71 -7.36
CA HIS A 81 -2.19 -6.62 -5.90
C HIS A 81 -0.79 -6.14 -5.49
N SER A 82 0.26 -6.61 -6.15
CA SER A 82 1.65 -6.22 -5.83
C SER A 82 1.88 -4.72 -5.96
N ILE A 83 1.21 -4.07 -6.92
CA ILE A 83 1.34 -2.62 -7.12
C ILE A 83 0.72 -1.85 -5.96
N ILE A 84 -0.40 -2.31 -5.40
CA ILE A 84 -0.96 -1.68 -4.20
C ILE A 84 0.01 -1.83 -3.01
N GLU A 85 0.60 -3.01 -2.83
CA GLU A 85 1.59 -3.22 -1.77
C GLU A 85 2.77 -2.25 -1.90
N ASP A 86 3.31 -2.11 -3.11
CA ASP A 86 4.41 -1.20 -3.40
C ASP A 86 4.01 0.26 -3.18
N MET A 87 2.80 0.65 -3.60
CA MET A 87 2.28 2.00 -3.36
C MET A 87 2.17 2.29 -1.86
N ILE A 88 1.65 1.35 -1.05
CA ILE A 88 1.60 1.51 0.41
C ILE A 88 3.01 1.71 0.97
N ARG A 89 3.98 0.88 0.58
CA ARG A 89 5.37 1.00 1.05
C ARG A 89 5.98 2.36 0.71
N VAL A 90 5.77 2.84 -0.51
CA VAL A 90 6.24 4.16 -0.96
C VAL A 90 5.59 5.28 -0.13
N LEU A 91 4.29 5.20 0.15
CA LEU A 91 3.61 6.21 0.97
C LEU A 91 4.17 6.27 2.39
N TYR A 92 4.45 5.13 3.01
CA TYR A 92 5.07 5.11 4.33
C TYR A 92 6.51 5.67 4.30
N ALA A 93 7.30 5.35 3.27
CA ALA A 93 8.61 5.97 3.09
C ALA A 93 8.53 7.49 2.89
N GLN A 94 7.48 7.99 2.23
CA GLN A 94 7.24 9.43 2.11
C GLN A 94 6.84 10.06 3.45
N ILE A 95 6.00 9.41 4.26
CA ILE A 95 5.59 9.89 5.58
C ILE A 95 6.79 10.11 6.52
N GLU A 96 7.84 9.28 6.41
CA GLU A 96 9.09 9.45 7.18
C GLU A 96 9.77 10.80 6.91
N ASN A 97 9.66 11.31 5.69
CA ASN A 97 10.23 12.60 5.27
C ASN A 97 9.21 13.74 5.43
N TYR A 98 7.92 13.43 5.30
CA TYR A 98 6.81 14.38 5.24
C TYR A 98 5.68 13.92 6.18
N ALA A 99 5.84 14.17 7.48
CA ALA A 99 4.90 13.71 8.50
C ALA A 99 3.48 14.32 8.39
N GLU A 100 3.27 15.36 7.58
CA GLU A 100 1.94 15.92 7.26
C GLU A 100 1.09 15.00 6.39
N LEU A 101 1.70 14.15 5.56
CA LEU A 101 0.97 13.32 4.59
C LEU A 101 0.08 12.32 5.32
N PRO A 102 -1.24 12.21 5.05
CA PRO A 102 -2.10 11.29 5.80
C PRO A 102 -1.63 9.84 5.71
N PHE A 103 -1.95 9.03 6.72
CA PHE A 103 -1.79 7.58 6.57
C PHE A 103 -2.71 7.07 5.45
N PRO A 104 -2.25 6.11 4.63
CA PRO A 104 -3.06 5.59 3.54
C PRO A 104 -4.26 4.82 4.08
N ASP A 105 -5.41 5.04 3.45
CA ASP A 105 -6.65 4.28 3.66
C ASP A 105 -7.18 3.76 2.31
N GLU A 106 -8.29 3.02 2.30
CA GLU A 106 -8.87 2.52 1.05
C GLU A 106 -9.31 3.65 0.11
N ALA A 107 -9.75 4.78 0.67
CA ALA A 107 -10.19 5.93 -0.11
C ALA A 107 -9.03 6.54 -0.90
N TYR A 108 -7.80 6.51 -0.37
CA TYR A 108 -6.60 6.95 -1.07
C TYR A 108 -6.40 6.27 -2.43
N PHE A 109 -6.71 4.98 -2.52
CA PHE A 109 -6.51 4.18 -3.74
C PHE A 109 -7.70 4.26 -4.70
N GLY A 110 -8.84 4.82 -4.27
CA GLY A 110 -10.05 4.94 -5.08
C GLY A 110 -10.65 3.59 -5.51
N VAL A 111 -10.30 2.50 -4.82
CA VAL A 111 -10.71 1.14 -5.19
C VAL A 111 -11.18 0.39 -3.95
N THR A 112 -12.20 -0.45 -4.13
CA THR A 112 -12.61 -1.38 -3.08
C THR A 112 -11.61 -2.52 -3.01
N MET A 113 -10.94 -2.66 -1.88
CA MET A 113 -9.93 -3.69 -1.70
C MET A 113 -10.60 -5.07 -1.62
N PRO A 114 -10.14 -6.07 -2.40
CA PRO A 114 -10.65 -7.43 -2.31
C PRO A 114 -10.34 -8.05 -0.94
N GLU A 115 -11.28 -8.82 -0.38
CA GLU A 115 -11.10 -9.48 0.93
C GLU A 115 -9.89 -10.43 0.96
N ARG A 116 -9.55 -11.04 -0.18
CA ARG A 116 -8.35 -11.89 -0.33
C ARG A 116 -7.03 -11.14 -0.13
N MET A 117 -7.05 -9.82 -0.27
CA MET A 117 -5.86 -8.98 -0.22
C MET A 117 -5.70 -8.30 1.15
N VAL A 118 -6.81 -8.08 1.85
CA VAL A 118 -6.87 -7.26 3.06
C VAL A 118 -7.49 -8.05 4.21
N SER A 119 -6.74 -8.23 5.29
CA SER A 119 -7.30 -8.67 6.57
C SER A 119 -7.61 -7.46 7.44
N ALA A 120 -8.85 -7.33 7.90
CA ALA A 120 -9.19 -6.34 8.91
C ALA A 120 -8.70 -6.81 10.29
N LEU A 121 -8.16 -5.88 11.07
CA LEU A 121 -7.66 -6.12 12.41
C LEU A 121 -8.08 -4.98 13.33
N GLU A 122 -8.82 -5.30 14.40
CA GLU A 122 -9.21 -4.31 15.38
C GLU A 122 -8.03 -4.06 16.34
N VAL A 123 -7.58 -2.80 16.40
CA VAL A 123 -6.31 -2.48 17.05
C VAL A 123 -6.37 -2.70 18.56
N ARG A 124 -7.51 -2.46 19.20
CA ARG A 124 -7.62 -2.59 20.66
C ARG A 124 -7.64 -4.05 21.13
N ALA A 125 -8.27 -4.94 20.37
CA ALA A 125 -8.44 -6.34 20.72
C ALA A 125 -7.27 -7.21 20.25
N ASP A 126 -6.81 -7.00 19.00
CA ASP A 126 -6.07 -8.04 18.28
C ASP A 126 -4.63 -7.63 17.92
N PHE A 127 -4.26 -6.36 18.08
CA PHE A 127 -2.97 -5.86 17.59
C PHE A 127 -1.74 -6.54 18.22
N VAL A 128 -1.78 -6.80 19.53
CA VAL A 128 -0.66 -7.45 20.23
C VAL A 128 -0.46 -8.87 19.72
N ASN A 129 -1.53 -9.66 19.66
CA ASN A 129 -1.50 -11.03 19.13
C ASN A 129 -1.08 -11.05 17.66
N PHE A 130 -1.51 -10.04 16.89
CA PHE A 130 -1.09 -9.88 15.51
C PHE A 130 0.42 -9.64 15.38
N LEU A 131 1.04 -8.81 16.22
CA LEU A 131 2.49 -8.58 16.17
C LEU A 131 3.29 -9.87 16.39
N GLU A 132 2.81 -10.76 17.26
CA GLU A 132 3.46 -12.06 17.51
C GLU A 132 3.29 -13.04 16.36
N THR A 133 2.19 -12.94 15.61
CA THR A 133 1.80 -13.90 14.57
C THR A 133 1.87 -13.33 13.15
N ILE A 134 2.43 -12.14 12.98
CA ILE A 134 2.41 -11.35 11.73
C ILE A 134 2.97 -12.10 10.51
N ASP A 135 3.98 -12.95 10.69
CA ASP A 135 4.54 -13.76 9.59
C ASP A 135 3.61 -14.90 9.15
N SER A 136 2.68 -15.29 10.01
CA SER A 136 1.69 -16.35 9.74
C SER A 136 0.46 -15.86 8.98
N TYR A 137 0.27 -14.53 8.87
CA TYR A 137 -0.85 -13.97 8.11
C TYR A 137 -0.66 -14.19 6.62
N LYS A 138 -1.69 -14.74 5.96
CA LYS A 138 -1.68 -15.03 4.52
C LYS A 138 -1.91 -13.80 3.65
N THR A 139 -2.63 -12.80 4.16
CA THR A 139 -2.93 -11.57 3.42
C THR A 139 -1.74 -10.61 3.46
N PRO A 140 -1.37 -9.99 2.32
CA PRO A 140 -0.24 -9.08 2.27
C PRO A 140 -0.51 -7.75 2.99
N ILE A 141 -1.76 -7.29 2.97
CA ILE A 141 -2.20 -6.00 3.51
C ILE A 141 -3.11 -6.23 4.70
N ILE A 142 -2.94 -5.38 5.70
CA ILE A 142 -3.71 -5.37 6.93
C ILE A 142 -4.41 -4.01 7.03
N LYS A 143 -5.72 -4.05 7.25
CA LYS A 143 -6.53 -2.86 7.55
C LYS A 143 -6.67 -2.74 9.05
N LEU A 144 -5.93 -1.83 9.64
CA LEU A 144 -6.05 -1.51 11.05
C LEU A 144 -7.31 -0.68 11.25
N THR A 145 -8.29 -1.26 11.96
CA THR A 145 -9.52 -0.57 12.35
C THR A 145 -9.40 -0.10 13.79
N PHE A 146 -9.95 1.07 14.04
CA PHE A 146 -9.88 1.73 15.33
C PHE A 146 -11.29 1.97 15.87
N PRO A 147 -11.48 1.97 17.19
CA PRO A 147 -12.77 2.29 17.79
C PRO A 147 -13.13 3.77 17.59
N ASN A 148 -14.39 4.12 17.87
CA ASN A 148 -14.88 5.50 17.94
C ASN A 148 -14.80 6.29 16.62
N GLY A 149 -14.91 5.62 15.47
CA GLY A 149 -15.00 6.28 14.17
C GLY A 149 -13.68 6.89 13.68
N ILE A 150 -12.55 6.53 14.29
CA ILE A 150 -11.23 6.86 13.76
C ILE A 150 -11.06 6.15 12.42
N ARG A 151 -10.55 6.87 11.41
CA ARG A 151 -10.36 6.33 10.08
C ARG A 151 -9.43 5.11 10.11
N PRO A 152 -9.80 4.00 9.45
CA PRO A 152 -8.92 2.86 9.33
C PRO A 152 -7.71 3.24 8.48
N LEU A 153 -6.62 2.50 8.65
CA LEU A 153 -5.43 2.69 7.82
C LEU A 153 -4.97 1.35 7.24
N LEU A 154 -4.33 1.41 6.09
CA LEU A 154 -3.79 0.25 5.38
C LEU A 154 -2.29 0.17 5.57
N VAL A 155 -1.81 -1.00 5.96
CA VAL A 155 -0.38 -1.29 6.15
C VAL A 155 -0.03 -2.63 5.51
N THR A 156 1.20 -2.75 5.03
CA THR A 156 1.79 -4.06 4.71
C THR A 156 2.46 -4.63 5.95
N ARG A 157 2.63 -5.96 5.99
CA ARG A 157 3.26 -6.66 7.13
C ARG A 157 4.66 -6.14 7.46
N ASP A 158 5.46 -5.83 6.44
CA ASP A 158 6.80 -5.26 6.61
C ASP A 158 6.76 -3.84 7.20
N VAL A 159 5.80 -3.02 6.78
CA VAL A 159 5.64 -1.65 7.30
C VAL A 159 5.31 -1.67 8.79
N VAL A 160 4.43 -2.57 9.23
CA VAL A 160 4.11 -2.75 10.66
C VAL A 160 5.38 -3.01 11.47
N LYS A 161 6.23 -3.93 11.01
CA LYS A 161 7.45 -4.34 11.73
C LYS A 161 8.52 -3.27 11.77
N THR A 162 8.66 -2.51 10.68
CA THR A 162 9.86 -1.69 10.46
C THR A 162 9.67 -0.22 10.80
N ARG A 163 8.52 0.37 10.43
CA ARG A 163 8.41 1.84 10.35
C ARG A 163 7.08 2.41 10.82
N LEU A 164 6.05 1.60 11.03
CA LEU A 164 4.72 2.10 11.40
C LEU A 164 4.76 2.94 12.69
N ILE A 165 5.49 2.45 13.70
CA ILE A 165 5.67 3.16 14.98
C ILE A 165 6.43 4.47 14.76
N GLU A 166 7.51 4.45 13.99
CA GLU A 166 8.29 5.65 13.70
C GLU A 166 7.46 6.72 12.97
N CYS A 167 6.69 6.32 11.97
CA CYS A 167 5.76 7.19 11.26
C CYS A 167 4.69 7.78 12.20
N ALA A 168 4.16 6.98 13.13
CA ALA A 168 3.20 7.46 14.12
C ALA A 168 3.83 8.48 15.08
N LEU A 169 5.06 8.23 15.55
CA LEU A 169 5.79 9.16 16.41
C LEU A 169 6.11 10.48 15.69
N LEU A 170 6.53 10.44 14.42
CA LEU A 170 6.78 11.64 13.62
C LEU A 170 5.54 12.50 13.49
N LYS A 171 4.38 11.86 13.26
CA LYS A 171 3.08 12.55 13.21
C LYS A 171 2.67 13.16 14.53
N LEU A 172 2.85 12.43 15.63
CA LEU A 172 2.59 12.95 16.98
C LEU A 172 3.49 14.15 17.28
N GLY A 173 4.79 14.06 16.98
CA GLY A 173 5.74 15.15 17.13
C GLY A 173 5.33 16.38 16.33
N ARG A 174 4.96 16.20 15.06
CA ARG A 174 4.49 17.30 14.21
C ARG A 174 3.18 17.90 14.71
N TYR A 175 2.23 17.08 15.16
CA TYR A 175 0.97 17.54 15.73
C TYR A 175 1.23 18.42 16.98
N LEU A 176 2.10 17.96 17.87
CA LEU A 176 2.53 18.70 19.07
C LEU A 176 3.20 20.05 18.73
N GLN A 177 3.98 20.10 17.65
CA GLN A 177 4.62 21.33 17.19
C GLN A 177 3.63 22.33 16.57
N TYR A 178 2.67 21.86 15.77
CA TYR A 178 1.84 22.75 14.95
C TYR A 178 0.56 23.27 15.63
N LYS A 179 -0.20 22.49 16.43
CA LYS A 179 -1.43 23.00 17.09
C LYS A 179 -1.91 22.17 18.31
N MET A 180 -2.07 22.89 19.43
CA MET A 180 -3.01 22.67 20.56
C MET A 180 -2.72 21.56 21.60
N ASN A 181 -2.58 21.99 22.86
CA ASN A 181 -2.53 21.17 24.09
C ASN A 181 -1.36 20.19 24.22
N SER A 182 -0.13 20.68 24.04
CA SER A 182 1.08 19.94 24.41
C SER A 182 1.00 19.34 25.82
N GLY A 183 0.42 20.03 26.80
CA GLY A 183 0.25 19.52 28.18
C GLY A 183 -0.73 18.34 28.34
N TYR A 184 -1.80 18.26 27.54
CA TYR A 184 -2.76 17.14 27.62
C TYR A 184 -2.18 15.87 26.99
N ILE A 185 -1.48 16.03 25.86
CA ILE A 185 -0.80 14.92 25.21
C ILE A 185 0.41 14.48 26.05
N HIS A 186 1.19 15.40 26.63
CA HIS A 186 2.34 15.04 27.46
C HIS A 186 1.94 14.22 28.69
N SER A 187 0.84 14.56 29.36
CA SER A 187 0.33 13.79 30.51
C SER A 187 -0.25 12.43 30.12
N ARG A 188 -0.96 12.33 28.99
CA ARG A 188 -1.44 11.05 28.44
C ARG A 188 -0.30 10.16 27.95
N LEU A 189 0.68 10.73 27.25
CA LEU A 189 1.84 10.01 26.72
C LEU A 189 2.76 9.59 27.85
N GLU A 190 3.03 10.42 28.86
CA GLU A 190 3.80 9.99 30.04
C GLU A 190 3.14 8.80 30.73
N THR A 191 1.81 8.81 30.86
CA THR A 191 1.07 7.70 31.48
C THR A 191 1.16 6.40 30.65
N VAL A 192 1.25 6.50 29.32
CA VAL A 192 1.32 5.33 28.42
C VAL A 192 2.77 4.88 28.16
N LEU A 193 3.74 5.78 28.26
CA LEU A 193 5.12 5.57 27.82
C LEU A 193 6.13 5.38 28.98
N THR A 194 5.72 5.57 30.25
CA THR A 194 6.60 5.43 31.43
C THR A 194 7.16 4.02 31.63
N GLY A 195 6.64 2.99 30.96
CA GLY A 195 7.16 1.62 31.05
C GLY A 195 8.21 1.23 30.00
N SER A 196 8.40 2.00 28.92
CA SER A 196 9.17 1.51 27.74
C SER A 196 10.13 2.53 27.10
N LEU A 197 10.29 3.71 27.70
CA LEU A 197 10.98 4.85 27.06
C LEU A 197 12.46 5.08 27.40
N GLU A 198 13.12 4.25 28.20
CA GLU A 198 14.58 4.41 28.34
C GLU A 198 15.32 4.21 27.01
N GLN A 199 14.70 3.54 26.03
CA GLN A 199 15.26 3.35 24.67
C GLN A 199 14.66 4.30 23.61
N GLY A 200 13.37 4.64 23.68
CA GLY A 200 12.71 5.47 22.65
C GLY A 200 12.94 6.98 22.78
N SER A 201 13.25 7.49 23.98
CA SER A 201 13.40 8.93 24.24
C SER A 201 14.58 9.55 23.49
N LYS A 202 15.63 8.76 23.21
CA LYS A 202 16.78 9.22 22.42
C LYS A 202 16.42 9.49 20.96
N VAL A 203 15.44 8.80 20.39
CA VAL A 203 15.03 8.98 18.98
C VAL A 203 14.15 10.22 18.82
N ILE A 204 13.28 10.48 19.81
CA ILE A 204 12.33 11.60 19.79
C ILE A 204 13.05 12.94 19.98
N VAL A 205 14.02 13.03 20.89
CA VAL A 205 14.74 14.29 21.17
C VAL A 205 15.74 14.65 20.06
N VAL A 206 16.35 13.67 19.38
CA VAL A 206 17.35 13.93 18.33
C VAL A 206 16.71 14.45 17.03
N ARG A 207 15.49 14.02 16.67
CA ARG A 207 14.80 14.51 15.46
C ARG A 207 13.96 15.78 15.66
N ILE A 208 13.51 16.06 16.89
CA ILE A 208 12.68 17.24 17.19
C ILE A 208 13.55 18.47 17.54
N GLY A 209 14.83 18.26 17.91
CA GLY A 209 15.73 19.29 18.46
C GLY A 209 16.59 20.09 17.49
N LYS A 210 16.46 19.95 16.17
CA LYS A 210 17.13 20.85 15.21
C LYS A 210 16.20 21.23 14.06
N PRO A 211 15.48 22.36 14.15
CA PRO A 211 15.28 23.17 12.96
C PRO A 211 16.68 23.65 12.55
N GLU A 212 17.12 23.32 11.34
CA GLU A 212 18.25 24.01 10.73
C GLU A 212 17.90 25.50 10.71
N ALA A 213 18.53 26.23 11.62
CA ALA A 213 18.44 27.66 11.69
C ALA A 213 18.93 28.20 10.35
N TYR A 214 18.05 28.92 9.66
CA TYR A 214 18.47 30.06 8.87
C TYR A 214 19.44 30.91 9.70
N GLN A 215 20.73 30.83 9.39
CA GLN A 215 21.72 31.88 9.65
C GLN A 215 22.63 31.93 8.43
N TYR A 216 22.23 32.70 7.40
CA TYR A 216 22.72 34.04 7.03
C TYR A 216 24.16 34.00 6.46
N LEU A 217 24.43 34.61 5.30
CA LEU A 217 24.92 36.00 5.25
C LEU A 217 25.86 36.33 6.42
#